data_AF-A0A9X9S3H3-F1
#
_entry.id   AF-A0A9X9S3H3-F1
#
_cell.length_a   1.000
_cell.length_b   1.000
_cell.length_c   1.000
_cell.angle_alpha   90.00
_cell.angle_beta   90.00
_cell.angle_gamma   90.00
#
_symmetry.space_group_name_H-M   'P 1'
#
loop_
_entity.id
_entity.type
_entity.pdbx_description
1 polymer ?
#
loop_
_entity_poly.entity_id
_entity_poly.type
_entity_poly.pdbx_seq_one_letter_code
_entity_poly.pdbx_strand_id
1 'polypeptide(L)' 'MEILNDNPRCDFCEKKAIGMQILGCCKQEVCEDHAEEMLLEMKPGERKDWGACYYVRYDDLNDSGGE' A
#
# COMPACT_ATOMS: atom_id res chain seq x y z
N MET A 1 -8.13 -19.56 13.80
CA MET A 1 -7.32 -18.36 13.51
C MET A 1 -7.98 -17.74 12.30
N GLU A 2 -8.62 -16.59 12.50
CA GLU A 2 -9.46 -15.97 11.49
C GLU A 2 -8.59 -15.64 10.26
N ILE A 3 -9.11 -16.01 9.09
CA ILE A 3 -8.50 -15.79 7.79
C ILE A 3 -8.40 -14.27 7.64
N LEU A 4 -7.20 -13.70 7.77
CA LEU A 4 -6.96 -12.29 7.47
C LEU A 4 -7.05 -12.12 5.95
N ASN A 5 -8.29 -12.06 5.45
CA ASN A 5 -8.65 -11.42 4.19
C ASN A 5 -8.40 -9.91 4.36
N ASP A 6 -7.14 -9.53 4.59
CA ASP A 6 -6.73 -8.15 4.72
C ASP A 6 -6.73 -7.57 3.30
N ASN A 7 -7.92 -7.19 2.84
CA ASN A 7 -8.04 -6.25 1.75
C ASN A 7 -7.68 -4.91 2.38
N PRO A 8 -6.43 -4.44 2.25
CA PRO A 8 -6.00 -3.23 2.94
C PRO A 8 -6.92 -2.08 2.55
N ARG A 9 -7.30 -1.27 3.54
CA ARG A 9 -8.22 -0.15 3.36
C ARG A 9 -7.50 1.17 3.54
N CYS A 10 -7.97 2.18 2.81
CA CYS A 10 -7.46 3.52 2.94
C CYS A 10 -7.79 4.07 4.33
N ASP A 11 -6.78 4.59 5.03
CA ASP A 11 -6.91 5.14 6.37
C ASP A 11 -7.82 6.39 6.41
N PHE A 12 -7.97 7.07 5.26
CA PHE A 12 -8.76 8.30 5.14
C PHE A 12 -10.23 8.08 4.76
N CYS A 13 -10.53 7.10 3.91
CA CYS A 13 -11.87 6.93 3.34
C CYS A 13 -12.35 5.48 3.23
N GLU A 14 -11.59 4.53 3.77
CA GLU A 14 -11.92 3.11 3.87
C GLU A 14 -12.13 2.37 2.54
N LYS A 15 -11.89 3.04 1.39
CA LYS A 15 -11.83 2.42 0.06
C LYS A 15 -10.68 1.40 0.00
N LYS A 16 -10.67 0.52 -1.02
CA LYS A 16 -9.56 -0.42 -1.27
C LYS A 16 -8.24 0.37 -1.38
N ALA A 17 -7.30 0.09 -0.49
CA ALA A 17 -5.96 0.65 -0.58
C ALA A 17 -5.24 0.02 -1.77
N ILE A 18 -4.53 0.86 -2.50
CA ILE A 18 -3.71 0.45 -3.64
C ILE A 18 -2.25 0.22 -3.22
N GLY A 19 -1.90 0.68 -2.03
CA GLY A 19 -0.56 0.63 -1.51
C GLY A 19 -0.46 1.35 -0.17
N MET A 20 0.78 1.52 0.26
CA MET A 20 1.16 2.10 1.52
C MET A 20 2.26 3.14 1.31
N GLN A 21 2.17 4.21 2.07
CA GLN A 21 3.20 5.22 2.18
C GLN A 21 3.71 5.35 3.60
N ILE A 22 5.04 5.27 3.75
CA ILE A 22 5.75 5.55 4.99
C ILE A 22 6.51 6.85 4.77
N LEU A 23 6.16 7.87 5.54
CA LEU A 23 6.83 9.18 5.54
C LEU A 23 7.46 9.38 6.92
N GLY A 24 8.71 8.93 7.07
CA GLY A 24 9.42 8.95 8.34
C GLY A 24 8.85 7.92 9.31
N CYS A 25 8.19 8.37 10.38
CA CYS A 25 7.58 7.49 11.39
C CYS A 25 6.12 7.14 11.13
N CYS A 26 5.47 7.84 10.19
CA CYS A 26 4.05 7.66 9.90
C CYS A 26 3.87 6.66 8.76
N LYS A 27 3.13 5.57 9.02
CA LYS A 27 2.69 4.58 8.04
C LYS A 27 1.21 4.82 7.73
N GLN A 28 0.86 4.95 6.46
CA GLN A 28 -0.52 5.14 6.03
C GLN A 28 -0.84 4.28 4.81
N GLU A 29 -2.02 3.68 4.81
CA GLU A 29 -2.55 2.91 3.68
C GLU A 29 -3.51 3.79 2.90
N VAL A 30 -3.34 3.84 1.58
CA VAL A 30 -3.95 4.87 0.74
C VAL A 30 -4.59 4.24 -0.50
N CYS A 31 -5.77 4.73 -0.86
CA CYS A 31 -6.43 4.40 -2.14
C CYS A 31 -5.93 5.33 -3.26
N GLU A 32 -6.36 5.08 -4.49
CA GLU A 32 -6.00 5.90 -5.66
C GLU A 32 -6.23 7.42 -5.49
N ASP A 33 -7.23 7.79 -4.70
CA ASP A 33 -7.62 9.18 -4.46
C ASP A 33 -6.76 9.89 -3.39
N HIS A 34 -6.15 9.13 -2.48
CA HIS A 34 -5.33 9.64 -1.36
C HIS A 34 -3.85 9.28 -1.49
N ALA A 35 -3.49 8.53 -2.52
CA ALA A 35 -2.12 8.14 -2.79
C ALA A 35 -1.35 9.28 -3.43
N GLU A 36 -0.09 9.44 -3.02
CA GLU A 36 0.84 10.33 -3.69
C GLU A 36 1.03 9.91 -5.17
N GLU A 37 1.25 10.89 -6.06
CA GLU A 37 1.43 10.66 -7.50
C GLU A 37 2.48 9.58 -7.77
N MET A 38 3.56 9.56 -6.98
CA MET A 38 4.62 8.56 -7.11
C MET A 38 4.14 7.13 -6.88
N LEU A 39 3.22 6.89 -5.94
CA LEU A 39 2.62 5.57 -5.69
C LEU A 39 1.63 5.19 -6.81
N LEU A 40 1.01 6.17 -7.47
CA LEU A 40 0.15 5.94 -8.63
C LEU A 40 0.94 5.52 -9.87
N GLU A 41 2.13 6.11 -10.05
CA GLU A 41 3.04 5.79 -11.16
C GLU A 41 3.81 4.48 -10.95
N MET A 42 3.86 3.96 -9.72
CA MET A 42 4.48 2.68 -9.40
C MET A 42 3.70 1.50 -9.97
N LYS A 43 4.44 0.48 -10.40
CA LYS A 43 3.84 -0.78 -10.85
C LYS A 43 3.27 -1.57 -9.66
N PRO A 44 2.20 -2.35 -9.85
CA PRO A 44 1.74 -3.31 -8.83
C PRO A 44 2.91 -4.18 -8.33
N GLY A 45 3.02 -4.34 -7.01
CA GLY A 45 4.12 -5.07 -6.37
C GLY A 45 5.45 -4.32 -6.27
N GLU A 46 5.56 -3.09 -6.82
CA GLU A 46 6.78 -2.30 -6.75
C GLU A 46 6.95 -1.66 -5.36
N ARG A 47 8.21 -1.55 -4.92
CA ARG A 47 8.60 -0.82 -3.71
C ARG A 47 9.69 0.18 -4.06
N LYS A 48 9.57 1.40 -3.54
CA LYS A 48 10.61 2.42 -3.65
C LYS A 48 10.93 2.98 -2.27
N ASP A 49 12.21 3.02 -1.92
CA ASP A 49 12.68 3.52 -0.63
C ASP A 49 13.74 4.60 -0.78
N TRP A 50 13.70 5.56 0.14
CA TRP A 50 14.62 6.71 0.26
C TRP A 50 15.05 6.87 1.71
N GLY A 51 15.44 5.76 2.36
CA GLY A 51 15.82 5.74 3.76
C GLY A 51 14.59 5.68 4.69
N ALA A 52 14.30 6.78 5.39
CA ALA A 52 13.19 6.83 6.35
C ALA A 52 11.81 6.91 5.69
N CYS A 53 11.75 7.20 4.40
CA CYS A 53 10.51 7.24 3.63
C CYS A 53 10.52 6.15 2.57
N TYR A 54 9.42 5.41 2.43
CA TYR A 54 9.27 4.44 1.35
C TYR A 54 7.79 4.23 0.97
N TYR A 55 7.59 3.90 -0.30
CA TYR A 55 6.31 3.60 -0.90
C TYR A 55 6.26 2.11 -1.28
N VAL A 56 5.11 1.47 -1.04
CA VAL A 56 4.85 0.08 -1.40
C VAL A 56 3.55 0.04 -2.18
N ARG A 57 3.61 -0.33 -3.45
CA ARG A 57 2.41 -0.56 -4.25
C ARG A 57 1.99 -2.01 -4.05
N TYR A 58 0.75 -2.22 -3.64
CA TYR A 58 0.23 -3.58 -3.50
C TYR A 58 0.06 -4.21 -4.88
N ASP A 59 0.35 -5.50 -4.96
CA ASP A 59 0.08 -6.25 -6.17
C ASP A 59 -1.44 -6.45 -6.31
N ASP A 60 -1.95 -6.43 -7.55
CA ASP A 60 -3.36 -6.70 -7.81
C ASP A 60 -3.67 -8.22 -7.80
N LEU A 61 -2.63 -9.04 -7.66
CA LEU A 61 -2.73 -10.49 -7.47
C LEU A 61 -3.40 -10.78 -6.12
N ASN A 62 -4.68 -11.15 -6.21
CA ASN A 62 -5.36 -11.97 -5.23
C ASN A 62 -4.42 -13.09 -4.74
N ASP A 63 -4.18 -13.12 -3.42
CA ASP A 63 -3.80 -14.31 -2.65
C ASP A 63 -2.67 -15.17 -3.25
N SER A 64 -1.42 -14.94 -2.85
CA SER A 64 -0.38 -15.98 -2.81
C SER A 64 0.74 -15.54 -1.89
N GLY A 65 0.92 -16.29 -0.80
CA GLY A 65 1.74 -15.95 0.35
C GLY A 65 3.23 -15.72 0.08
N GLY A 66 3.81 -14.91 0.97
CA GLY A 66 5.25 -14.78 1.11
C GLY A 66 5.89 -16.08 1.59
N GLU A 67 7.10 -16.29 1.09
CA GLU A 67 8.07 -17.31 1.48
C GLU A 67 8.71 -17.07 2.85
#